data_AF-A0A6C0JG45-F1
#
_entry.id   AF-A0A6C0JG45-F1
#
_cell.length_a   1.000
_cell.length_b   1.000
_cell.length_c   1.000
_cell.angle_alpha   90.00
_cell.angle_beta   90.00
_cell.angle_gamma   90.00
#
_symmetry.space_group_name_H-M   'P 1'
#
loop_
_entity.id
_entity.type
_entity.pdbx_description
1 polymer ?
#
loop_
_entity_poly.entity_id
_entity_poly.type
_entity_poly.pdbx_seq_one_letter_code
_entity_poly.pdbx_strand_id
1 'polypeptide(L)'
;MKYLKQFIIGSSFLIFAPFFWLVDKNLTKKTYTYFDYTVTAPIYFGVWNVLSLIIAEYFGLTMRERFLVVTPLAALNIVLFAKLYKKYDFNKKEWLEYATLLYAMYLVLWNVIVYYLETAI
;
A
#
# COMPACT_ATOMS: atom_id res chain seq x y z
N MET A 1 0.30 6.48 -21.95
CA MET A 1 0.20 5.11 -21.38
C MET A 1 0.95 4.91 -20.06
N LYS A 2 1.89 5.78 -19.66
CA LYS A 2 2.67 5.62 -18.42
C LYS A 2 1.83 5.37 -17.16
N TYR A 3 0.75 6.11 -16.94
CA TYR A 3 -0.11 5.93 -15.75
C TYR A 3 -0.86 4.59 -15.76
N LEU A 4 -1.31 4.12 -16.92
CA LEU A 4 -1.92 2.79 -17.04
C LEU A 4 -0.92 1.69 -16.69
N LYS A 5 0.34 1.80 -17.16
CA LYS A 5 1.42 0.87 -16.78
C LYS A 5 1.63 0.86 -15.26
N GLN A 6 1.68 2.05 -14.62
CA GLN A 6 1.81 2.13 -13.17
C GLN A 6 0.63 1.50 -12.43
N PHE A 7 -0.59 1.72 -12.91
CA PHE A 7 -1.79 1.09 -12.33
C PHE A 7 -1.72 -0.43 -12.43
N ILE A 8 -1.34 -0.98 -13.60
CA ILE A 8 -1.20 -2.43 -13.81
C ILE A 8 -0.13 -3.02 -12.89
N ILE A 9 1.05 -2.38 -12.80
CA ILE A 9 2.11 -2.82 -11.87
C ILE A 9 1.57 -2.81 -10.45
N GLY A 10 1.00 -1.67 -10.01
CA GLY A 10 0.44 -1.44 -8.68
C GLY A 10 -0.69 -2.39 -8.29
N SER A 11 -1.48 -2.83 -9.26
CA SER A 11 -2.61 -3.76 -9.07
C SER A 11 -2.23 -5.22 -9.33
N SER A 12 -0.94 -5.54 -9.43
CA SER A 12 -0.48 -6.91 -9.69
C SER A 12 -0.50 -7.80 -8.44
N PHE A 13 -0.64 -9.10 -8.67
CA PHE A 13 -0.71 -10.11 -7.61
C PHE A 13 0.48 -10.05 -6.64
N LEU A 14 1.69 -9.81 -7.14
CA LEU A 14 2.91 -9.73 -6.33
C LEU A 14 2.87 -8.61 -5.29
N ILE A 15 2.06 -7.56 -5.53
CA ILE A 15 1.93 -6.42 -4.63
C ILE A 15 0.91 -6.71 -3.54
N PHE A 16 -0.30 -7.15 -3.89
CA PHE A 16 -1.38 -7.29 -2.90
C PHE A 16 -1.39 -8.65 -2.17
N ALA A 17 -0.78 -9.71 -2.71
CA ALA A 17 -0.81 -11.04 -2.11
C ALA A 17 -0.23 -11.11 -0.68
N PRO A 18 0.91 -10.46 -0.35
CA PRO A 18 1.42 -10.43 1.02
C PRO A 18 0.42 -9.82 2.02
N PHE A 19 -0.38 -8.86 1.57
CA PHE A 19 -1.39 -8.20 2.40
C PHE A 19 -2.63 -9.07 2.60
N PHE A 20 -3.02 -9.85 1.60
CA PHE A 20 -4.10 -10.84 1.73
C PHE A 20 -3.77 -11.88 2.79
N TRP A 21 -2.54 -12.38 2.78
CA TRP A 21 -2.05 -13.31 3.79
C TRP A 21 -2.06 -12.69 5.19
N LEU A 22 -1.62 -11.44 5.33
CA LEU A 22 -1.64 -10.74 6.62
C LEU A 22 -3.06 -10.57 7.16
N VAL A 23 -4.01 -10.13 6.32
CA VAL A 23 -5.40 -9.89 6.73
C VAL A 23 -6.12 -11.18 7.10
N ASP A 24 -5.77 -12.30 6.47
CA ASP A 24 -6.30 -13.62 6.82
C ASP A 24 -5.76 -14.11 8.18
N LYS A 25 -4.44 -14.01 8.40
CA LYS A 25 -3.78 -14.66 9.54
C LYS A 25 -3.67 -13.82 10.81
N ASN A 26 -3.46 -12.51 10.69
CA ASN A 26 -3.00 -11.69 11.83
C ASN A 26 -4.00 -10.62 12.28
N LEU A 27 -5.03 -10.33 11.48
CA LEU A 27 -5.97 -9.23 11.75
C LEU A 27 -7.37 -9.77 12.04
N THR A 28 -7.58 -10.22 13.27
CA THR A 28 -8.81 -10.88 13.74
C THR A 28 -9.93 -9.91 14.15
N LYS A 29 -9.60 -8.68 14.56
CA LYS A 29 -10.56 -7.65 14.99
C LYS A 29 -11.03 -6.72 13.87
N LYS A 30 -11.24 -7.26 12.67
CA LYS A 30 -11.67 -6.50 11.48
C LYS A 30 -13.19 -6.36 11.41
N THR A 31 -13.68 -5.21 11.00
CA THR A 31 -15.12 -4.93 10.82
C THR A 31 -15.58 -4.99 9.37
N TYR A 32 -14.70 -5.40 8.46
CA TYR A 32 -14.96 -5.55 7.02
C TYR A 32 -14.81 -7.02 6.60
N THR A 33 -15.43 -7.39 5.47
CA THR A 33 -15.34 -8.76 4.95
C THR A 33 -14.04 -8.97 4.19
N TYR A 34 -13.53 -10.21 4.19
CA TYR A 34 -12.35 -10.54 3.39
C TYR A 34 -12.56 -10.27 1.90
N PHE A 35 -13.77 -10.53 1.39
CA PHE A 35 -14.13 -10.27 0.00
C PHE A 35 -13.96 -8.79 -0.38
N ASP A 36 -14.48 -7.86 0.43
CA ASP A 36 -14.33 -6.42 0.17
C ASP A 36 -12.86 -6.02 0.09
N TYR A 37 -12.02 -6.63 0.94
CA TYR A 37 -10.59 -6.38 0.93
C TYR A 37 -9.92 -6.87 -0.36
N THR A 38 -10.31 -8.05 -0.85
CA THR A 38 -9.74 -8.61 -2.09
C THR A 38 -10.03 -7.76 -3.33
N VAL A 39 -11.15 -7.04 -3.35
CA VAL A 39 -11.50 -6.11 -4.44
C VAL A 39 -10.81 -4.77 -4.26
N THR A 40 -10.77 -4.24 -3.03
CA THR A 40 -10.30 -2.88 -2.77
C THR A 40 -8.78 -2.74 -2.75
N ALA A 41 -8.03 -3.75 -2.28
CA ALA A 41 -6.58 -3.64 -2.16
C ALA A 41 -5.86 -3.49 -3.53
N PRO A 42 -6.18 -4.29 -4.58
CA PRO A 42 -5.56 -4.11 -5.90
C PRO A 42 -5.79 -2.71 -6.48
N ILE A 43 -7.01 -2.18 -6.32
CA ILE A 43 -7.37 -0.83 -6.78
C ILE A 43 -6.56 0.21 -6.00
N TYR A 44 -6.49 0.07 -4.67
CA TYR A 44 -5.75 0.97 -3.79
C TYR A 44 -4.27 1.06 -4.19
N PHE A 45 -3.59 -0.08 -4.32
CA PHE A 45 -2.17 -0.09 -4.68
C PHE A 45 -1.94 0.40 -6.12
N GLY A 46 -2.83 0.06 -7.06
CA GLY A 46 -2.82 0.60 -8.42
C GLY A 46 -2.88 2.12 -8.44
N VAL A 47 -3.85 2.72 -7.73
CA VAL A 47 -4.01 4.18 -7.63
C VAL A 47 -2.79 4.81 -6.96
N TRP A 48 -2.29 4.25 -5.86
CA TRP A 48 -1.12 4.81 -5.18
C TRP A 48 0.15 4.77 -6.02
N ASN A 49 0.32 3.76 -6.87
CA ASN A 49 1.44 3.74 -7.78
C ASN A 49 1.33 4.80 -8.89
N VAL A 50 0.11 5.09 -9.36
CA VAL A 50 -0.14 6.22 -10.28
C VAL A 50 0.14 7.55 -9.59
N LEU A 51 -0.39 7.75 -8.38
CA LEU A 51 -0.18 8.97 -7.60
C LEU A 51 1.30 9.20 -7.30
N SER A 52 2.05 8.14 -6.98
CA SER A 52 3.48 8.27 -6.74
C SER A 52 4.23 8.77 -7.97
N LEU A 53 3.83 8.35 -9.18
CA LEU A 53 4.42 8.86 -10.42
C LEU A 53 4.08 10.33 -10.61
N ILE A 54 2.83 10.73 -10.37
CA ILE A 54 2.39 12.14 -10.47
C ILE A 54 3.21 13.03 -9.52
N ILE A 55 3.38 12.59 -8.27
CA ILE A 55 4.21 13.30 -7.28
C ILE A 55 5.67 13.39 -7.77
N ALA A 56 6.23 12.29 -8.25
CA ALA A 56 7.60 12.28 -8.75
C ALA A 56 7.82 13.22 -9.92
N GLU A 57 6.90 13.26 -10.88
CA GLU A 57 6.97 14.15 -12.05
C GLU A 57 6.82 15.62 -11.66
N TYR A 58 5.92 15.92 -10.71
CA TYR A 58 5.71 17.28 -10.25
C TYR A 58 6.92 17.86 -9.50
N PHE A 59 7.59 17.04 -8.67
CA PHE A 59 8.74 17.49 -7.87
C PHE A 59 10.10 17.14 -8.49
N GLY A 60 10.13 16.49 -9.66
CA GLY A 60 11.38 16.06 -10.32
C GLY A 60 12.14 14.97 -9.56
N LEU A 61 11.43 14.09 -8.85
CA LEU A 61 12.03 13.03 -8.04
C LEU A 61 12.60 11.90 -8.91
N THR A 62 13.74 11.37 -8.50
CA THR A 62 14.23 10.08 -9.01
C THR A 62 13.29 8.94 -8.60
N MET A 63 13.41 7.78 -9.26
CA MET A 63 12.60 6.60 -8.93
C MET A 63 12.80 6.13 -7.48
N ARG A 64 14.01 6.26 -6.93
CA ARG A 64 14.29 5.90 -5.53
C ARG A 64 13.60 6.88 -4.57
N GLU A 65 13.71 8.18 -4.82
CA GLU A 65 13.04 9.20 -4.02
C GLU A 65 11.51 9.07 -4.09
N ARG A 66 10.95 8.80 -5.27
CA ARG A 66 9.52 8.52 -5.47
C ARG A 66 9.02 7.46 -4.49
N PHE A 67 9.68 6.31 -4.42
CA PHE A 67 9.24 5.21 -3.57
C PHE A 67 9.52 5.44 -2.09
N LEU A 68 10.61 6.14 -1.75
CA LEU A 68 10.87 6.59 -0.38
C LEU A 68 9.81 7.58 0.12
N VAL A 69 9.36 8.51 -0.73
CA VAL A 69 8.34 9.50 -0.40
C VAL A 69 6.94 8.88 -0.32
N VAL A 70 6.57 8.01 -1.27
CA VAL A 70 5.23 7.42 -1.26
C VAL A 70 5.01 6.46 -0.08
N THR A 71 6.07 5.83 0.42
CA THR A 71 5.99 4.84 1.51
C THR A 71 5.29 5.38 2.76
N PRO A 72 5.77 6.46 3.41
CA PRO A 72 5.10 7.02 4.58
C PRO A 72 3.73 7.60 4.23
N LEU A 73 3.54 8.21 3.05
CA LEU A 73 2.26 8.79 2.64
C LEU A 73 1.16 7.74 2.52
N ALA A 74 1.44 6.64 1.82
CA ALA A 74 0.49 5.57 1.61
C ALA A 74 0.25 4.76 2.91
N ALA A 75 1.27 4.59 3.75
CA ALA A 75 1.12 3.95 5.07
C ALA A 75 0.27 4.80 6.03
N LEU A 76 0.51 6.11 6.08
CA LEU A 76 -0.31 7.05 6.87
C LEU A 76 -1.75 7.07 6.37
N ASN A 77 -1.96 7.10 5.05
CA ASN A 77 -3.29 7.12 4.46
C ASN A 77 -4.13 5.92 4.91
N ILE A 78 -3.59 4.70 4.85
CA ILE A 78 -4.36 3.52 5.25
C ILE A 78 -4.56 3.43 6.76
N VAL A 79 -3.62 3.89 7.59
CA VAL A 79 -3.81 3.96 9.04
C VAL A 79 -4.91 4.97 9.40
N LEU A 80 -4.89 6.16 8.78
CA LEU A 80 -5.92 7.18 8.98
C LEU A 80 -7.28 6.68 8.49
N PHE A 81 -7.34 6.10 7.30
CA PHE A 81 -8.56 5.50 6.75
C PHE A 81 -9.12 4.43 7.70
N ALA A 82 -8.26 3.51 8.18
CA ALA A 82 -8.68 2.46 9.10
C ALA A 82 -9.25 3.01 10.42
N LYS A 83 -8.68 4.09 10.95
CA LYS A 83 -9.18 4.77 12.16
C LYS A 83 -10.50 5.51 11.92
N LEU A 84 -10.57 6.33 10.87
CA LEU A 84 -11.74 7.16 10.56
C LEU A 84 -12.98 6.30 10.29
N TYR A 85 -12.81 5.19 9.57
CA TYR A 85 -13.90 4.29 9.22
C TYR A 85 -14.05 3.10 10.19
N LYS A 86 -13.37 3.15 11.35
CA LYS A 86 -13.44 2.13 12.42
C LYS A 86 -13.31 0.70 11.87
N LYS A 87 -12.33 0.48 10.98
CA LYS A 87 -12.09 -0.81 10.32
C LYS A 87 -11.53 -1.88 11.24
N TYR A 88 -10.98 -1.46 12.38
CA TYR A 88 -10.48 -2.33 13.42
C TYR A 88 -10.86 -1.82 14.80
N ASP A 89 -11.12 -2.74 15.72
CA ASP A 89 -11.33 -2.45 17.14
C ASP A 89 -10.03 -2.65 17.94
N PHE A 90 -9.02 -1.84 17.61
CA PHE A 90 -7.69 -1.89 18.22
C PHE A 90 -7.56 -0.95 19.41
N ASN A 91 -6.87 -1.42 20.44
CA ASN A 91 -6.37 -0.58 21.52
C ASN A 91 -5.14 0.23 21.07
N LYS A 92 -4.63 1.12 21.94
CA LYS A 92 -3.50 2.02 21.61
C LYS A 92 -2.22 1.26 21.19
N LYS A 93 -1.92 0.13 21.84
CA LYS A 93 -0.73 -0.69 21.54
C LYS A 93 -0.90 -1.41 20.20
N GLU A 94 -2.06 -2.02 19.97
CA GLU A 94 -2.40 -2.69 18.71
C GLU A 94 -2.37 -1.71 17.52
N TRP A 95 -2.80 -0.46 17.70
CA TRP A 95 -2.68 0.57 16.67
C TRP A 95 -1.23 0.91 16.32
N LEU A 96 -0.34 0.93 17.31
CA LEU A 96 1.07 1.18 17.08
C LEU A 96 1.70 0.00 16.34
N GLU A 97 1.45 -1.23 16.79
CA GLU A 97 1.91 -2.45 16.13
C GLU A 97 1.41 -2.55 14.68
N TYR A 98 0.13 -2.28 14.46
CA TYR A 98 -0.47 -2.23 13.13
C TYR A 98 0.23 -1.19 12.23
N ALA A 99 0.43 0.04 12.73
CA ALA A 99 1.08 1.10 11.96
C ALA A 99 2.54 0.76 11.63
N THR A 100 3.30 0.21 12.60
CA THR A 100 4.69 -0.20 12.41
C THR A 100 4.81 -1.34 11.40
N LEU A 101 4.00 -2.39 11.54
CA LEU A 101 3.99 -3.52 10.61
C LEU A 101 3.65 -3.05 9.19
N LEU A 102 2.61 -2.23 9.06
CA LEU A 102 2.16 -1.76 7.78
C LEU A 102 3.20 -0.85 7.10
N TYR A 103 3.86 0.02 7.86
CA TYR A 103 4.97 0.83 7.35
C TYR A 103 6.14 -0.04 6.85
N ALA A 104 6.53 -1.06 7.62
CA ALA A 104 7.59 -1.99 7.23
C ALA A 104 7.23 -2.77 5.95
N MET A 105 5.98 -3.21 5.81
CA MET A 105 5.51 -3.84 4.59
C MET A 105 5.53 -2.89 3.39
N TYR A 106 5.11 -1.64 3.57
CA TYR A 106 5.11 -0.64 2.51
C TYR A 106 6.53 -0.27 2.08
N LEU A 107 7.49 -0.24 3.01
CA LEU A 107 8.91 -0.07 2.69
C LEU A 107 9.39 -1.12 1.70
N VAL A 108 9.14 -2.40 2.01
CA VAL A 108 9.52 -3.53 1.13
C VAL A 108 8.75 -3.48 -0.18
N LEU A 109 7.44 -3.22 -0.11
CA LEU A 109 6.57 -3.16 -1.28
C LEU A 109 7.09 -2.15 -2.31
N TRP A 110 7.22 -0.89 -1.93
CA TRP A 110 7.55 0.18 -2.87
C TRP A 110 9.03 0.15 -3.27
N ASN A 111 9.94 -0.04 -2.33
CA ASN A 111 11.38 0.11 -2.59
C ASN A 111 12.05 -1.16 -3.12
N VAL A 112 11.39 -2.31 -2.99
CA VAL A 112 11.89 -3.59 -3.50
C VAL A 112 10.97 -4.09 -4.60
N ILE A 113 9.73 -4.47 -4.28
CA ILE A 113 8.85 -5.18 -5.22
C ILE A 113 8.50 -4.29 -6.42
N VAL A 114 7.90 -3.12 -6.18
CA VAL A 114 7.48 -2.21 -7.26
C VAL A 114 8.68 -1.67 -8.02
N TYR A 115 9.75 -1.32 -7.30
CA TYR A 115 11.00 -0.87 -7.91
C TYR A 115 11.52 -1.88 -8.95
N TYR A 116 11.65 -3.16 -8.58
CA TYR A 116 12.15 -4.17 -9.52
C TYR A 116 11.18 -4.45 -10.66
N LEU A 117 9.86 -4.48 -10.39
CA LEU A 117 8.85 -4.65 -11.44
C LEU A 117 8.89 -3.51 -12.47
N GLU A 118 9.08 -2.27 -12.02
CA GLU A 118 9.15 -1.11 -12.91
C GLU A 118 10.44 -1.07 -13.73
N THR A 119 11.54 -1.62 -13.23
CA THR A 119 12.79 -1.75 -14.00
C THR A 119 12.79 -2.92 -15.00
N ALA A 120 11.95 -3.95 -14.78
CA ALA A 120 11.93 -5.16 -15.60
C ALA A 120 10.98 -5.09 -16.81
N ILE A 121 10.00 -4.19 -16.76
CA ILE A 121 8.95 -3.95 -17.78
C ILE A 121 9.14 -2.54 -18.32
#